data_AF-A0A9E2TSJ1-F1
#
_entry.id   AF-A0A9E2TSJ1-F1
#
_cell.length_a   1.000
_cell.length_b   1.000
_cell.length_c   1.000
_cell.angle_alpha   90.00
_cell.angle_beta   90.00
_cell.angle_gamma   90.00
#
_symmetry.space_group_name_H-M   'P 1'
#
loop_
_entity.id
_entity.type
_entity.pdbx_description
1 polymer ?
#
loop_
_entity_poly.entity_id
_entity_poly.type
_entity_poly.pdbx_seq_one_letter_code
_entity_poly.pdbx_strand_id
1 'polypeptide(L)'
;MVYSWRAFLGLMATVGSLLLAAHVSAEPYELSKNDLTDPKGFSSQDISLFGIKLGDDEAKALDVLVNEKIPGIKAEQEATFIFLLDQRKPTGPMAGVRVQDGKVDLIFINNRFTYKTRGIFRNVLNSESPDDVRKILGKEDYGDENVMGAVLAYDKQGFQVNYLGKDVNVEFSLPR
;
A
#
# COMPACT_ATOMS: atom_id res chain seq x y z
N MET A 1 -60.98 40.89 17.42
CA MET A 1 -59.86 40.20 18.10
C MET A 1 -60.33 38.81 18.47
N VAL A 2 -59.85 37.80 17.75
CA VAL A 2 -60.24 36.39 17.96
C VAL A 2 -58.97 35.65 18.36
N TYR A 3 -58.85 35.26 19.63
CA TYR A 3 -57.89 34.24 20.05
C TYR A 3 -58.69 33.01 20.46
N SER A 4 -58.78 32.08 19.52
CA SER A 4 -59.40 30.78 19.70
C SER A 4 -58.40 29.83 20.36
N TRP A 5 -58.84 29.24 21.47
CA TRP A 5 -58.34 27.98 22.03
C TRP A 5 -57.94 26.96 20.95
N ARG A 6 -56.75 26.39 21.09
CA ARG A 6 -56.42 24.97 20.87
C ARG A 6 -54.92 24.74 21.08
N ALA A 7 -54.56 24.44 22.33
CA ALA A 7 -53.38 23.64 22.62
C ALA A 7 -53.73 22.19 22.30
N PHE A 8 -52.99 21.54 21.40
CA PHE A 8 -52.53 20.15 21.50
C PHE A 8 -51.92 19.68 20.16
N LEU A 9 -50.83 18.92 20.26
CA LEU A 9 -50.24 18.03 19.24
C LEU A 9 -49.40 18.67 18.13
N GLY A 10 -48.07 18.52 18.26
CA GLY A 10 -47.12 18.76 17.17
C GLY A 10 -45.65 18.56 17.52
N LEU A 11 -45.31 17.69 18.49
CA LEU A 11 -43.95 17.22 18.71
C LEU A 11 -43.59 16.23 17.60
N MET A 12 -42.88 16.66 16.54
CA MET A 12 -42.22 15.75 15.60
C MET A 12 -41.07 16.46 14.88
N ALA A 13 -39.86 16.04 15.24
CA ALA A 13 -38.70 15.87 14.36
C ALA A 13 -38.16 17.10 13.60
N THR A 14 -37.29 17.86 14.27
CA THR A 14 -36.14 18.51 13.60
C THR A 14 -34.85 18.16 14.35
N VAL A 15 -34.54 16.85 14.38
CA VAL A 15 -33.15 16.40 14.62
C VAL A 15 -32.43 16.62 13.28
N GLY A 16 -31.90 17.83 13.10
CA GLY A 16 -31.05 18.16 11.98
C GLY A 16 -29.83 17.24 11.99
N SER A 17 -29.76 16.38 10.99
CA SER A 17 -28.72 15.41 10.74
C SER A 17 -27.35 16.10 10.62
N LEU A 18 -26.58 16.11 11.72
CA LEU A 18 -25.13 16.20 11.63
C LEU A 18 -24.64 14.88 11.05
N LEU A 19 -24.50 14.86 9.72
CA LEU A 19 -23.70 13.88 9.00
C LEU A 19 -22.24 14.02 9.47
N LEU A 20 -21.92 13.39 10.61
CA LEU A 20 -20.58 12.91 10.84
C LEU A 20 -20.37 11.81 9.80
N ALA A 21 -19.81 12.19 8.65
CA ALA A 21 -19.12 11.25 7.80
C ALA A 21 -17.98 10.69 8.65
N ALA A 22 -18.27 9.62 9.39
CA ALA A 22 -17.25 8.78 9.98
C ALA A 22 -16.34 8.40 8.81
N HIS A 23 -15.18 9.07 8.73
CA HIS A 23 -14.10 8.61 7.91
C HIS A 23 -13.70 7.29 8.57
N VAL A 24 -14.35 6.21 8.13
CA VAL A 24 -13.82 4.86 8.32
C VAL A 24 -12.56 4.87 7.49
N SER A 25 -11.47 5.40 8.07
CA SER A 25 -10.14 5.11 7.60
C SER A 25 -10.04 3.62 7.78
N ALA A 26 -10.17 2.86 6.69
CA ALA A 26 -9.73 1.48 6.70
C ALA A 26 -8.33 1.47 7.31
N GLU A 27 -8.08 0.56 8.26
CA GLU A 27 -6.73 0.40 8.76
C GLU A 27 -5.82 0.13 7.55
N PRO A 28 -4.65 0.81 7.46
CA PRO A 28 -3.73 0.53 6.38
C PRO A 28 -3.47 -0.97 6.23
N TYR A 29 -3.40 -1.40 4.98
CA TYR A 29 -2.91 -2.70 4.62
C TYR A 29 -1.40 -2.77 4.84
N GLU A 30 -1.01 -3.26 6.01
CA GLU A 30 0.38 -3.51 6.32
C GLU A 30 0.85 -4.79 5.63
N LEU A 31 1.77 -4.63 4.68
CA LEU A 31 2.31 -5.72 3.86
C LEU A 31 2.83 -6.90 4.70
N SER A 32 3.29 -6.63 5.92
CA SER A 32 3.84 -7.63 6.83
C SER A 32 2.84 -8.32 7.76
N LYS A 33 1.60 -7.83 7.84
CA LYS A 33 0.61 -8.27 8.84
C LYS A 33 -0.72 -8.70 8.24
N ASN A 34 -1.24 -7.95 7.28
CA ASN A 34 -2.60 -8.13 6.78
C ASN A 34 -2.65 -9.17 5.66
N ASP A 35 -3.71 -9.97 5.62
CA ASP A 35 -3.92 -11.02 4.62
C ASP A 35 -4.99 -10.57 3.61
N LEU A 36 -4.61 -9.68 2.68
CA LEU A 36 -5.53 -9.21 1.65
C LEU A 36 -5.65 -10.27 0.58
N THR A 37 -6.88 -10.63 0.27
CA THR A 37 -7.20 -11.71 -0.66
C THR A 37 -7.85 -11.23 -1.95
N ASP A 38 -8.41 -10.01 -1.96
CA ASP A 38 -9.04 -9.41 -3.15
C ASP A 38 -8.09 -8.44 -3.87
N PRO A 39 -7.64 -8.75 -5.10
CA PRO A 39 -6.78 -7.87 -5.89
C PRO A 39 -7.40 -6.53 -6.26
N LYS A 40 -8.74 -6.41 -6.20
CA LYS A 40 -9.45 -5.17 -6.55
C LYS A 40 -9.91 -4.38 -5.32
N GLY A 41 -9.74 -4.94 -4.13
CA GLY A 41 -10.27 -4.40 -2.88
C GLY A 41 -9.39 -3.37 -2.19
N PHE A 42 -8.31 -2.90 -2.82
CA PHE A 42 -7.37 -1.96 -2.21
C PHE A 42 -6.86 -0.90 -3.18
N SER A 43 -6.42 0.22 -2.60
CA SER A 43 -5.63 1.25 -3.26
C SER A 43 -4.21 1.24 -2.67
N SER A 44 -3.21 1.62 -3.45
CA SER A 44 -1.84 1.79 -2.98
C SER A 44 -1.73 2.81 -1.84
N GLN A 45 -2.68 3.75 -1.73
CA GLN A 45 -2.76 4.71 -0.61
C GLN A 45 -3.01 4.04 0.74
N ASP A 46 -3.62 2.85 0.71
CA ASP A 46 -3.89 2.07 1.91
C ASP A 46 -2.71 1.18 2.29
N ILE A 47 -1.73 0.98 1.40
CA ILE A 47 -0.57 0.12 1.64
C ILE A 47 0.39 0.77 2.63
N SER A 48 0.88 -0.03 3.59
CA SER A 48 2.01 0.35 4.44
C SER A 48 3.11 -0.71 4.48
N LEU A 49 4.34 -0.20 4.66
CA LEU A 49 5.55 -0.98 4.93
C LEU A 49 6.08 -0.59 6.31
N PHE A 50 5.89 -1.47 7.29
CA PHE A 50 6.20 -1.22 8.70
C PHE A 50 5.56 0.07 9.25
N GLY A 51 4.33 0.39 8.81
CA GLY A 51 3.61 1.59 9.21
C GLY A 51 3.91 2.86 8.40
N ILE A 52 4.83 2.79 7.43
CA ILE A 52 5.08 3.87 6.47
C ILE A 52 4.19 3.71 5.25
N LYS A 53 3.51 4.79 4.86
CA LYS A 53 2.63 4.89 3.69
C LYS A 53 3.15 5.87 2.65
N LEU A 54 2.56 5.81 1.46
CA LEU A 54 2.66 6.90 0.49
C LEU A 54 2.14 8.22 1.10
N GLY A 55 2.88 9.30 0.91
CA GLY A 55 2.59 10.64 1.42
C GLY A 55 3.13 10.94 2.83
N ASP A 56 3.61 9.94 3.57
CA ASP A 56 4.28 10.16 4.85
C ASP A 56 5.55 11.00 4.67
N ASP A 57 5.85 11.86 5.64
CA ASP A 57 7.03 12.72 5.58
C ASP A 57 8.33 11.94 5.82
N GLU A 58 9.42 12.43 5.25
CA GLU A 58 10.77 11.86 5.39
C GLU A 58 11.16 11.59 6.85
N ALA A 59 10.86 12.54 7.75
CA ALA A 59 11.18 12.43 9.17
C ALA A 59 10.52 11.19 9.80
N LYS A 60 9.27 10.89 9.44
CA LYS A 60 8.57 9.70 9.92
C LYS A 60 9.19 8.43 9.34
N ALA A 61 9.52 8.43 8.05
CA ALA A 61 10.15 7.29 7.39
C ALA A 61 11.52 6.96 8.02
N LEU A 62 12.34 7.98 8.30
CA LEU A 62 13.62 7.81 9.00
C LEU A 62 13.44 7.27 10.42
N ASP A 63 12.49 7.82 11.17
CA ASP A 63 12.25 7.38 12.54
C ASP A 63 11.86 5.90 12.60
N VAL A 64 10.86 5.52 11.80
CA VAL A 64 10.30 4.16 11.83
C VAL A 64 11.19 3.13 11.14
N LEU A 65 11.82 3.47 10.02
CA LEU A 65 12.59 2.47 9.25
C LEU A 65 14.06 2.40 9.68
N VAL A 66 14.65 3.50 10.14
CA VAL A 66 16.07 3.58 10.45
C VAL A 66 16.32 3.57 11.96
N ASN A 67 15.59 4.38 12.72
CA ASN A 67 15.83 4.51 14.17
C ASN A 67 15.17 3.39 14.97
N GLU A 68 13.94 2.99 14.60
CA GLU A 68 13.28 1.86 15.23
C GLU A 68 13.92 0.54 14.79
N LYS A 69 14.16 -0.34 15.77
CA LYS A 69 14.77 -1.65 15.50
C LYS A 69 13.72 -2.63 14.97
N ILE A 70 13.67 -2.81 13.65
CA ILE A 70 12.83 -3.83 13.03
C ILE A 70 13.55 -5.20 13.07
N PRO A 71 12.96 -6.25 13.67
CA PRO A 71 13.63 -7.54 13.82
C PRO A 71 14.02 -8.19 12.48
N GLY A 72 15.32 -8.49 12.33
CA GLY A 72 15.89 -9.14 11.16
C GLY A 72 16.06 -8.24 9.94
N ILE A 73 15.88 -6.93 10.10
CA ILE A 73 16.05 -5.92 9.04
C ILE A 73 17.28 -5.07 9.37
N LYS A 74 18.08 -4.78 8.35
CA LYS A 74 19.05 -3.68 8.35
C LYS A 74 18.52 -2.60 7.41
N ALA A 75 18.40 -1.36 7.89
CA ALA A 75 18.07 -0.22 7.04
C ALA A 75 19.35 0.48 6.56
N GLU A 76 19.35 0.91 5.30
CA GLU A 76 20.42 1.68 4.67
C GLU A 76 19.81 2.84 3.89
N GLN A 77 20.32 4.05 4.07
CA GLN A 77 19.89 5.22 3.31
C GLN A 77 20.86 5.48 2.16
N GLU A 78 20.34 5.58 0.94
CA GLU A 78 21.13 5.84 -0.26
C GLU A 78 20.37 6.80 -1.18
N ALA A 79 20.95 7.99 -1.41
CA ALA A 79 20.30 9.07 -2.14
C ALA A 79 18.87 9.34 -1.61
N THR A 80 17.86 9.17 -2.46
CA THR A 80 16.44 9.36 -2.12
C THR A 80 15.77 8.12 -1.53
N PHE A 81 16.50 7.01 -1.33
CA PHE A 81 15.93 5.75 -0.88
C PHE A 81 16.31 5.42 0.56
N ILE A 82 15.37 4.79 1.26
CA ILE A 82 15.63 4.04 2.49
C ILE A 82 15.39 2.56 2.16
N PHE A 83 16.47 1.82 2.05
CA PHE A 83 16.49 0.40 1.73
C PHE A 83 16.42 -0.47 2.96
N LEU A 84 15.63 -1.53 2.88
CA LEU A 84 15.54 -2.57 3.89
C LEU A 84 16.21 -3.84 3.33
N LEU A 85 17.24 -4.30 4.03
CA LEU A 85 18.01 -5.50 3.71
C LEU A 85 17.77 -6.58 4.77
N ASP A 86 17.93 -7.85 4.38
CA ASP A 86 18.00 -8.95 5.35
C ASP A 86 19.26 -8.79 6.19
N GLN A 87 19.09 -8.65 7.52
CA GLN A 87 20.19 -8.47 8.45
C GLN A 87 21.18 -9.65 8.47
N ARG A 88 20.71 -10.87 8.20
CA ARG A 88 21.55 -12.09 8.19
C ARG A 88 22.27 -12.26 6.86
N LYS A 89 21.69 -11.77 5.75
CA LYS A 89 22.24 -11.91 4.40
C LYS A 89 21.95 -10.67 3.54
N PRO A 90 22.70 -9.56 3.73
CA PRO A 90 22.47 -8.29 3.05
C PRO A 90 23.01 -8.33 1.61
N THR A 91 22.39 -9.13 0.74
CA THR A 91 22.79 -9.33 -0.67
C THR A 91 22.06 -8.40 -1.63
N GLY A 92 21.32 -7.43 -1.10
CA GLY A 92 20.57 -6.40 -1.83
C GLY A 92 19.32 -5.97 -1.06
N PRO A 93 18.72 -4.82 -1.41
CA PRO A 93 17.43 -4.40 -0.88
C PRO A 93 16.35 -5.45 -1.17
N MET A 94 15.51 -5.73 -0.19
CA MET A 94 14.34 -6.59 -0.35
C MET A 94 13.03 -5.81 -0.27
N ALA A 95 13.06 -4.66 0.38
CA ALA A 95 11.97 -3.69 0.43
C ALA A 95 12.55 -2.29 0.65
N GLY A 96 11.73 -1.27 0.55
CA GLY A 96 12.13 0.08 0.90
C GLY A 96 11.13 1.13 0.47
N VAL A 97 11.50 2.37 0.72
CA VAL A 97 10.74 3.54 0.29
C VAL A 97 11.64 4.51 -0.46
N ARG A 98 11.05 5.25 -1.39
CA ARG A 98 11.66 6.45 -1.97
C ARG A 98 11.03 7.68 -1.34
N VAL A 99 11.88 8.64 -0.99
CA VAL A 99 11.49 9.96 -0.53
C VAL A 99 11.83 10.96 -1.63
N GLN A 100 10.82 11.65 -2.12
CA GLN A 100 10.95 12.74 -3.08
C GLN A 100 10.14 13.94 -2.59
N ASP A 101 10.70 15.14 -2.72
CA ASP A 101 10.08 16.38 -2.23
C ASP A 101 9.63 16.31 -0.76
N GLY A 102 10.43 15.63 0.07
CA GLY A 102 10.21 15.45 1.50
C GLY A 102 9.14 14.42 1.87
N LYS A 103 8.58 13.69 0.88
CA LYS A 103 7.49 12.73 1.08
C LYS A 103 7.80 11.37 0.49
N VAL A 104 7.27 10.33 1.09
CA VAL A 104 7.32 8.98 0.53
C VAL A 104 6.42 8.93 -0.70
N ASP A 105 7.01 8.75 -1.88
CA ASP A 105 6.27 8.71 -3.14
C ASP A 105 6.28 7.33 -3.81
N LEU A 106 7.10 6.42 -3.30
CA LEU A 106 7.17 5.03 -3.72
C LEU A 106 7.47 4.10 -2.55
N ILE A 107 6.76 2.97 -2.50
CA ILE A 107 7.07 1.82 -1.65
C ILE A 107 7.40 0.67 -2.59
N PHE A 108 8.45 -0.09 -2.33
CA PHE A 108 8.74 -1.30 -3.11
C PHE A 108 9.03 -2.51 -2.23
N ILE A 109 8.71 -3.68 -2.75
CA ILE A 109 9.07 -5.00 -2.20
C ILE A 109 9.48 -5.93 -3.33
N ASN A 110 10.32 -6.92 -3.03
CA ASN A 110 10.66 -7.97 -3.98
C ASN A 110 10.63 -9.35 -3.38
N ASN A 111 10.87 -10.36 -4.21
CA ASN A 111 10.83 -11.78 -3.84
C ASN A 111 11.73 -12.16 -2.65
N ARG A 112 12.74 -11.36 -2.28
CA ARG A 112 13.53 -11.55 -1.05
C ARG A 112 12.73 -11.19 0.21
N PHE A 113 11.71 -10.35 0.12
CA PHE A 113 10.84 -9.93 1.23
C PHE A 113 9.60 -10.81 1.42
N THR A 114 9.41 -11.81 0.55
CA THR A 114 8.26 -12.73 0.58
C THR A 114 8.02 -13.36 1.94
N TYR A 115 9.08 -13.70 2.69
CA TYR A 115 8.95 -14.34 4.01
C TYR A 115 8.33 -13.43 5.09
N LYS A 116 8.33 -12.11 4.87
CA LYS A 116 7.64 -11.13 5.71
C LYS A 116 6.31 -10.69 5.12
N THR A 117 6.09 -10.86 3.81
CA THR A 117 4.87 -10.43 3.12
C THR A 117 3.71 -11.39 3.40
N ARG A 118 2.49 -10.86 3.47
CA ARG A 118 1.23 -11.60 3.65
C ARG A 118 0.28 -11.32 2.47
N GLY A 119 -0.81 -12.10 2.40
CA GLY A 119 -1.84 -11.91 1.40
C GLY A 119 -1.38 -12.11 -0.03
N ILE A 120 -2.13 -11.46 -0.92
CA ILE A 120 -2.01 -11.59 -2.36
C ILE A 120 -0.60 -11.25 -2.86
N PHE A 121 0.06 -10.27 -2.26
CA PHE A 121 1.41 -9.89 -2.65
C PHE A 121 2.45 -10.96 -2.31
N ARG A 122 2.24 -11.77 -1.27
CA ARG A 122 3.09 -12.95 -1.05
C ARG A 122 2.99 -13.92 -2.23
N ASN A 123 1.80 -14.09 -2.80
CA ASN A 123 1.61 -14.98 -3.95
C ASN A 123 2.22 -14.36 -5.21
N VAL A 124 2.04 -13.05 -5.43
CA VAL A 124 2.69 -12.31 -6.54
C VAL A 124 4.21 -12.48 -6.47
N LEU A 125 4.81 -12.25 -5.31
CA LEU A 125 6.26 -12.37 -5.13
C LEU A 125 6.81 -13.80 -5.27
N ASN A 126 5.95 -14.82 -5.24
CA ASN A 126 6.29 -16.23 -5.52
C ASN A 126 5.94 -16.67 -6.95
N SER A 127 5.51 -15.76 -7.82
CA SER A 127 5.09 -16.12 -9.18
C SER A 127 6.26 -16.63 -10.01
N GLU A 128 6.03 -17.69 -10.79
CA GLU A 128 7.04 -18.30 -11.67
C GLU A 128 6.97 -17.76 -13.10
N SER A 129 5.97 -16.93 -13.40
CA SER A 129 5.78 -16.30 -14.70
C SER A 129 4.90 -15.05 -14.62
N PRO A 130 4.94 -14.16 -15.63
CA PRO A 130 3.98 -13.06 -15.76
C PRO A 130 2.51 -13.55 -15.79
N ASP A 131 2.27 -14.72 -16.38
CA ASP A 131 0.92 -15.31 -16.43
C ASP A 131 0.41 -15.72 -15.05
N ASP A 132 1.28 -16.17 -14.15
CA ASP A 132 0.87 -16.45 -12.76
C ASP A 132 0.49 -15.16 -12.03
N VAL A 133 1.20 -14.06 -12.28
CA VAL A 133 0.81 -12.74 -11.77
C VAL A 133 -0.58 -12.36 -12.26
N ARG A 134 -0.88 -12.55 -13.55
CA ARG A 134 -2.21 -12.26 -14.13
C ARG A 134 -3.30 -13.17 -13.58
N LYS A 135 -3.01 -14.43 -13.25
CA LYS A 135 -3.98 -15.32 -12.56
C LYS A 135 -4.33 -14.81 -11.17
N ILE A 136 -3.36 -14.21 -10.47
CA ILE A 136 -3.52 -13.69 -9.10
C ILE A 136 -4.24 -12.34 -9.11
N LEU A 137 -3.76 -11.40 -9.92
CA LEU A 137 -4.19 -9.99 -9.89
C LEU A 137 -5.28 -9.66 -10.92
N GLY A 138 -5.49 -10.54 -11.88
CA GLY A 138 -6.27 -10.25 -13.08
C GLY A 138 -5.43 -9.53 -14.14
N LYS A 139 -6.12 -9.05 -15.17
CA LYS A 139 -5.48 -8.35 -16.29
C LYS A 139 -5.03 -6.95 -15.87
N GLU A 140 -3.78 -6.64 -16.20
CA GLU A 140 -3.17 -5.31 -16.07
C GLU A 140 -3.86 -4.28 -16.97
N ASP A 141 -3.77 -2.99 -16.61
CA ASP A 141 -4.28 -1.89 -17.44
C ASP A 141 -3.45 -1.75 -18.72
N TYR A 142 -2.13 -1.88 -18.59
CA TYR A 142 -1.18 -2.01 -19.69
C TYR A 142 0.06 -2.78 -19.22
N GLY A 143 0.80 -3.34 -20.16
CA GLY A 143 2.06 -4.01 -19.87
C GLY A 143 3.00 -4.02 -21.08
N ASP A 144 4.27 -4.21 -20.79
CA ASP A 144 5.32 -4.46 -21.78
C ASP A 144 6.01 -5.76 -21.41
N GLU A 145 6.05 -6.71 -22.34
CA GLU A 145 6.66 -8.02 -22.15
C GLU A 145 7.63 -8.28 -23.29
N ASN A 146 8.89 -8.50 -22.92
CA ASN A 146 9.99 -8.72 -23.85
C ASN A 146 10.98 -9.74 -23.28
N VAL A 147 12.08 -9.97 -23.99
CA VAL A 147 13.09 -10.99 -23.62
C VAL A 147 13.69 -10.74 -22.23
N MET A 148 13.72 -9.49 -21.75
CA MET A 148 14.29 -9.12 -20.45
C MET A 148 13.30 -9.29 -19.29
N GLY A 149 12.01 -9.44 -19.57
CA GLY A 149 10.98 -9.54 -18.54
C GLY A 149 9.64 -8.92 -18.93
N ALA A 150 8.80 -8.71 -17.92
CA ALA A 150 7.49 -8.10 -18.05
C ALA A 150 7.31 -6.96 -17.04
N VAL A 151 6.67 -5.88 -17.48
CA VAL A 151 6.08 -4.84 -16.62
C VAL A 151 4.57 -4.97 -16.73
N LEU A 152 3.90 -5.15 -15.60
CA LEU A 152 2.43 -5.28 -15.52
C LEU A 152 1.90 -4.13 -14.65
N ALA A 153 1.24 -3.15 -15.26
CA ALA A 153 0.78 -1.94 -14.57
C ALA A 153 -0.69 -2.02 -14.18
N TYR A 154 -0.98 -1.74 -12.91
CA TYR A 154 -2.32 -1.70 -12.30
C TYR A 154 -2.56 -0.28 -11.77
N ASP A 155 -2.57 0.68 -12.69
CA ASP A 155 -2.57 2.13 -12.39
C ASP A 155 -3.77 2.55 -11.54
N LYS A 156 -4.94 1.91 -11.74
CA LYS A 156 -6.14 2.18 -10.93
C LYS A 156 -5.94 1.86 -9.45
N GLN A 157 -5.15 0.82 -9.16
CA GLN A 157 -4.78 0.44 -7.80
C GLN A 157 -3.47 1.10 -7.36
N GLY A 158 -2.76 1.79 -8.25
CA GLY A 158 -1.52 2.50 -7.97
C GLY A 158 -0.32 1.59 -7.72
N PHE A 159 -0.19 0.49 -8.46
CA PHE A 159 1.02 -0.33 -8.38
C PHE A 159 1.38 -0.98 -9.71
N GLN A 160 2.63 -1.41 -9.83
CA GLN A 160 3.10 -2.24 -10.94
C GLN A 160 3.89 -3.44 -10.42
N VAL A 161 3.91 -4.50 -11.24
CA VAL A 161 4.75 -5.67 -11.02
C VAL A 161 5.82 -5.71 -12.10
N ASN A 162 7.08 -5.69 -11.69
CA ASN A 162 8.24 -5.85 -12.54
C ASN A 162 8.77 -7.29 -12.39
N TYR A 163 8.58 -8.10 -13.42
CA TYR A 163 9.05 -9.48 -13.51
C TYR A 163 10.32 -9.52 -14.37
N LEU A 164 11.49 -9.60 -13.76
CA LEU A 164 12.80 -9.51 -14.42
C LEU A 164 13.57 -10.82 -14.26
N GLY A 165 13.41 -11.74 -15.20
CA GLY A 165 13.99 -13.07 -15.13
C GLY A 165 13.43 -13.89 -13.97
N LYS A 166 14.11 -13.87 -12.81
CA LYS A 166 13.65 -14.55 -11.57
C LYS A 166 13.28 -13.59 -10.45
N ASP A 167 13.56 -12.29 -10.63
CA ASP A 167 13.28 -11.27 -9.65
C ASP A 167 11.89 -10.70 -9.91
N VAL A 168 11.00 -10.81 -8.92
CA VAL A 168 9.68 -10.19 -8.94
C VAL A 168 9.71 -9.01 -7.98
N ASN A 169 9.40 -7.83 -8.48
CA ASN A 169 9.31 -6.61 -7.71
C ASN A 169 7.89 -6.04 -7.82
N VAL A 170 7.37 -5.52 -6.73
CA VAL A 170 6.12 -4.76 -6.70
C VAL A 170 6.44 -3.35 -6.25
N GLU A 171 6.03 -2.37 -7.04
CA GLU A 171 6.22 -0.96 -6.76
C GLU A 171 4.86 -0.30 -6.62
N PHE A 172 4.64 0.35 -5.47
CA PHE A 172 3.43 1.09 -5.15
C PHE A 172 3.73 2.58 -5.28
N SER A 173 2.86 3.28 -5.99
CA SER A 173 2.87 4.74 -6.14
C SER A 173 1.45 5.27 -6.01
N LEU A 174 1.26 6.58 -5.93
CA LEU A 174 -0.11 7.12 -5.94
C LEU A 174 -0.84 6.68 -7.23
N PRO A 175 -2.13 6.28 -7.16
CA PRO A 175 -2.92 5.93 -8.35
C PRO A 175 -2.99 7.10 -9.34
N ARG A 176 -3.09 6.79 -10.63
CA ARG A 176 -3.14 7.77 -11.73
C ARG A 176 -4.50 7.86 -12.39
#